data_AF-A0A2P5D4I0-F1
#
_entry.id   AF-A0A2P5D4I0-F1
#
_cell.length_a   1.000
_cell.length_b   1.000
_cell.length_c   1.000
_cell.angle_alpha   90.00
_cell.angle_beta   90.00
_cell.angle_gamma   90.00
#
_symmetry.space_group_name_H-M   'P 1'
#
loop_
_entity.id
_entity.type
_entity.pdbx_description
1 polymer ?
#
loop_
_entity_poly.entity_id
_entity_poly.type
_entity_poly.pdbx_seq_one_letter_code
_entity_poly.pdbx_strand_id
1 'polypeptide(L)'
;MPSSASSSPLPLEHPSPTQYLQTLLESARPFLRGELESVDERLPSLVRVLRSVGAGECWHKHGSFLDHLLDMYRILKLWRAQDSVCLLGLFHSAYSNSYVNLAIFDPSTGRDVVSRHVGEAAERLIHLFCIVPRQPLIHDDLLFHYSDSELIEHLKSSEISVKNAKERGLFDEEEAWRKKVRSLVPANGIVVKHIKTGEDVVVSRRLLAVFLLMTMADFSDQLFSFQDCLFENFDGKLEFKGNDVVAGLWPGDGKPGLWMSSISRMGALYSLLVREEEIFGEERKRVGGEKVDEDRDEDLELVIPPVFENCTRVLDAGEQIKARDLYWEAVCDMSKRGLEGAEELLLSSIEKNPFVGEPHVVLGQLYLSKGRFEEGEREAEKGLTLILQWGSPWDKRMSWEGWIAWARVLLMKATERSWPQTAWGILNLGLVRPSSNSSSSFSLQPSSTEYLKTLLDSARPFLRDELEPVDERLPSLVVVLHSIGTGECNLKHGTFLDHLINVDKEKGLFAEEEGWRKKLRSLVPANGIVVKHIKTGEDVVVLRRLVSFICPKRDSKRLKERLRKGLPLSCSGESLGHEDELGRMDCLGKNLAYESKGKVLASNFLGDSQSELRRVE
;
A
#
# COMPACT_ATOMS: atom_id res chain seq x y z
N MET A 1 34.29 43.91 38.63
CA MET A 1 33.96 43.74 37.20
C MET A 1 33.89 42.25 36.94
N PRO A 2 32.70 41.63 36.84
CA PRO A 2 32.59 40.19 36.65
C PRO A 2 32.85 39.83 35.18
N SER A 3 33.64 38.78 34.99
CA SER A 3 34.04 38.23 33.70
C SER A 3 32.86 37.62 32.95
N SER A 4 32.68 38.02 31.69
CA SER A 4 31.75 37.44 30.73
C SER A 4 32.23 36.05 30.32
N ALA A 5 31.58 35.02 30.86
CA ALA A 5 31.76 33.65 30.41
C ALA A 5 31.07 33.47 29.05
N SER A 6 31.87 33.09 28.04
CA SER A 6 31.44 32.64 26.73
C SER A 6 30.57 31.38 26.87
N SER A 7 29.30 31.46 26.46
CA SER A 7 28.44 30.29 26.32
C SER A 7 28.77 29.59 25.01
N SER A 8 29.53 28.50 25.09
CA SER A 8 29.66 27.55 23.98
C SER A 8 28.30 26.93 23.65
N PRO A 9 27.93 26.75 22.37
CA PRO A 9 26.72 26.03 22.00
C PRO A 9 26.81 24.59 22.49
N LEU A 10 25.78 24.11 23.18
CA LEU A 10 25.64 22.70 23.53
C LEU A 10 25.56 21.85 22.25
N PRO A 11 26.17 20.66 22.20
CA PRO A 11 26.04 19.77 21.05
C PRO A 11 24.56 19.35 20.90
N LEU A 12 24.05 19.38 19.66
CA LEU A 12 22.76 18.79 19.31
C LEU A 12 22.84 17.29 19.58
N GLU A 13 22.23 16.81 20.67
CA GLU A 13 22.14 15.38 20.98
C GLU A 13 21.33 14.67 19.88
N HIS A 14 21.92 13.65 19.26
CA HIS A 14 21.19 12.79 18.34
C HIS A 14 20.13 11.99 19.12
N PRO A 15 18.88 11.91 18.65
CA PRO A 15 17.83 11.17 19.34
C PRO A 15 18.20 9.69 19.44
N SER A 16 17.84 9.05 20.56
CA SER A 16 18.02 7.60 20.68
C SER A 16 17.16 6.85 19.64
N PRO A 17 17.51 5.61 19.23
CA PRO A 17 16.73 4.84 18.26
C PRO A 17 15.23 4.76 18.62
N THR A 18 14.93 4.56 19.90
CA THR A 18 13.56 4.53 20.42
C THR A 18 12.85 5.88 20.29
N GLN A 19 13.52 7.00 20.56
CA GLN A 19 12.95 8.35 20.37
C GLN A 19 12.67 8.64 18.90
N TYR A 20 13.57 8.21 18.02
CA TYR A 20 13.40 8.35 16.58
C TYR A 20 12.19 7.56 16.07
N LEU A 21 12.03 6.29 16.49
CA LEU A 21 10.85 5.49 16.16
C LEU A 21 9.55 6.15 16.65
N GLN A 22 9.52 6.71 17.86
CA GLN A 22 8.33 7.40 18.34
C GLN A 22 7.97 8.62 17.49
N THR A 23 8.97 9.39 17.06
CA THR A 23 8.77 10.54 16.15
C THR A 23 8.16 10.10 14.81
N LEU A 24 8.65 8.98 14.25
CA LEU A 24 8.08 8.41 13.03
C LEU A 24 6.64 7.94 13.23
N LEU A 25 6.35 7.25 14.34
CA LEU A 25 5.00 6.79 14.68
C LEU A 25 4.03 7.95 14.90
N GLU A 26 4.48 9.05 15.51
CA GLU A 26 3.68 10.26 15.67
C GLU A 26 3.35 10.90 14.32
N SER A 27 4.33 10.98 13.42
CA SER A 27 4.15 11.50 12.06
C SER A 27 3.23 10.62 11.21
N ALA A 28 3.29 9.29 11.39
CA ALA A 28 2.48 8.31 10.69
C ALA A 28 1.04 8.19 11.22
N ARG A 29 0.80 8.58 12.47
CA ARG A 29 -0.45 8.32 13.19
C ARG A 29 -1.70 8.85 12.50
N PRO A 30 -1.73 10.08 11.94
CA PRO A 30 -2.91 10.57 11.24
C PRO A 30 -3.30 9.68 10.06
N PHE A 31 -2.33 9.21 9.26
CA PHE A 31 -2.56 8.29 8.14
C PHE A 31 -3.13 6.95 8.61
N LEU A 32 -2.52 6.36 9.66
CA LEU A 32 -2.98 5.09 10.24
C LEU A 32 -4.42 5.15 10.79
N ARG A 33 -4.91 6.35 11.13
CA ARG A 33 -6.26 6.57 11.66
C ARG A 33 -7.26 7.06 10.62
N GLY A 34 -6.79 7.39 9.41
CA GLY A 34 -7.60 8.09 8.41
C GLY A 34 -8.01 9.51 8.81
N GLU A 35 -7.28 10.13 9.76
CA GLU A 35 -7.50 11.51 10.24
C GLU A 35 -6.84 12.51 9.27
N LEU A 36 -7.29 12.53 8.01
CA LEU A 36 -6.67 13.29 6.92
C LEU A 36 -6.57 14.79 7.21
N GLU A 37 -7.58 15.36 7.88
CA GLU A 37 -7.62 16.75 8.33
C GLU A 37 -6.50 17.11 9.31
N SER A 38 -5.97 16.14 10.04
CA SER A 38 -4.83 16.34 10.96
C SER A 38 -3.49 16.37 10.21
N VAL A 39 -3.45 15.93 8.95
CA VAL A 39 -2.28 16.03 8.07
C VAL A 39 -2.28 17.36 7.32
N ASP A 40 -3.42 17.72 6.73
CA ASP A 40 -3.68 19.00 6.07
C ASP A 40 -5.20 19.23 6.09
N GLU A 41 -5.64 20.38 6.62
CA GLU A 41 -7.06 20.72 6.78
C GLU A 41 -7.85 20.65 5.46
N ARG A 42 -7.17 20.85 4.33
CA ARG A 42 -7.78 20.81 2.98
C ARG A 42 -7.88 19.39 2.43
N LEU A 43 -7.11 18.43 2.95
CA LEU A 43 -6.96 17.09 2.37
C LEU A 43 -8.29 16.35 2.19
N PRO A 44 -9.25 16.34 3.15
CA PRO A 44 -10.55 15.72 2.93
C PRO A 44 -11.31 16.29 1.72
N SER A 45 -11.20 17.61 1.49
CA SER A 45 -11.85 18.26 0.34
C SER A 45 -11.16 17.92 -0.98
N LEU A 46 -9.82 17.86 -0.99
CA LEU A 46 -9.03 17.46 -2.15
C LEU A 46 -9.31 16.01 -2.55
N VAL A 47 -9.42 15.10 -1.58
CA VAL A 47 -9.79 13.70 -1.81
C VAL A 47 -11.20 13.59 -2.39
N ARG A 48 -12.15 14.40 -1.92
CA ARG A 48 -13.51 14.45 -2.52
C ARG A 48 -13.47 14.89 -3.98
N VAL A 49 -12.63 15.87 -4.32
CA VAL A 49 -12.43 16.30 -5.71
C VAL A 49 -11.88 15.15 -6.56
N LEU A 50 -10.82 14.46 -6.10
CA LEU A 50 -10.25 13.31 -6.82
C LEU A 50 -11.26 12.17 -7.01
N ARG A 51 -12.08 11.88 -5.99
CA ARG A 51 -13.17 10.91 -6.10
C ARG A 51 -14.22 11.34 -7.13
N SER A 52 -14.60 12.61 -7.14
CA SER A 52 -15.63 13.13 -8.04
C SER A 52 -15.26 13.04 -9.53
N VAL A 53 -13.96 13.00 -9.83
CA VAL A 53 -13.42 12.80 -11.18
C VAL A 53 -13.08 11.33 -11.48
N GLY A 54 -13.50 10.40 -10.63
CA GLY A 54 -13.37 8.96 -10.87
C GLY A 54 -12.01 8.35 -10.52
N ALA A 55 -11.13 9.04 -9.79
CA ALA A 55 -9.80 8.51 -9.48
C ALA A 55 -9.84 7.17 -8.71
N GLY A 56 -10.89 6.94 -7.91
CA GLY A 56 -11.09 5.67 -7.19
C GLY A 56 -11.57 4.51 -8.07
N GLU A 57 -12.02 4.78 -9.29
CA GLU A 57 -12.52 3.79 -10.26
C GLU A 57 -11.43 3.38 -11.26
N CYS A 58 -10.37 4.20 -11.38
CA CYS A 58 -9.26 3.94 -12.30
C CYS A 58 -8.30 2.89 -11.73
N TRP A 59 -8.06 1.83 -12.49
CA TRP A 59 -6.95 0.91 -12.22
C TRP A 59 -5.62 1.65 -12.32
N HIS A 60 -4.73 1.40 -11.36
CA HIS A 60 -3.37 1.91 -11.38
C HIS A 60 -2.40 0.92 -10.75
N LYS A 61 -1.83 0.05 -11.59
CA LYS A 61 -0.72 -0.85 -11.25
C LYS A 61 -1.02 -1.73 -10.03
N HIS A 62 -0.68 -1.29 -8.83
CA HIS A 62 -0.89 -2.03 -7.59
C HIS A 62 -2.33 -1.94 -7.04
N GLY A 63 -3.07 -0.88 -7.32
CA GLY A 63 -4.39 -0.64 -6.72
C GLY A 63 -5.26 0.31 -7.55
N SER A 64 -6.08 1.13 -6.88
CA SER A 64 -6.76 2.25 -7.54
C SER A 64 -5.82 3.45 -7.69
N PHE A 65 -6.11 4.32 -8.65
CA PHE A 65 -5.34 5.54 -8.83
C PHE A 65 -5.48 6.47 -7.61
N LEU A 66 -6.64 6.53 -6.98
CA LEU A 66 -6.83 7.30 -5.74
C LEU A 66 -5.93 6.81 -4.60
N ASP A 67 -5.82 5.50 -4.40
CA ASP A 67 -4.99 4.92 -3.34
C ASP A 67 -3.53 5.32 -3.57
N HIS A 68 -3.04 5.17 -4.81
CA HIS A 68 -1.70 5.58 -5.19
C HIS A 68 -1.42 7.08 -4.97
N LEU A 69 -2.37 7.97 -5.29
CA LEU A 69 -2.22 9.41 -5.05
C LEU A 69 -2.15 9.74 -3.55
N LEU A 70 -2.92 9.04 -2.73
CA LEU A 70 -2.89 9.17 -1.28
C LEU A 70 -1.58 8.61 -0.69
N ASP A 71 -1.11 7.49 -1.21
CA ASP A 71 0.15 6.86 -0.81
C ASP A 71 1.35 7.76 -1.16
N MET A 72 1.35 8.37 -2.35
CA MET A 72 2.33 9.39 -2.74
C MET A 72 2.34 10.58 -1.78
N TYR A 73 1.17 11.10 -1.44
CA TYR A 73 1.06 12.19 -0.46
C TYR A 73 1.61 11.78 0.92
N ARG A 74 1.31 10.54 1.37
CA ARG A 74 1.83 9.98 2.64
C ARG A 74 3.34 9.88 2.62
N ILE A 75 3.94 9.30 1.58
CA ILE A 75 5.40 9.13 1.45
C ILE A 75 6.10 10.50 1.55
N LEU A 76 5.64 11.48 0.76
CA LEU A 76 6.26 12.81 0.72
C LEU A 76 6.11 13.56 2.06
N LYS A 77 4.96 13.46 2.72
CA LYS A 77 4.75 14.02 4.07
C LYS A 77 5.65 13.36 5.11
N LEU A 78 5.81 12.04 5.07
CA LEU A 78 6.72 11.31 5.98
C LEU A 78 8.20 11.65 5.71
N TRP A 79 8.56 11.94 4.47
CA TRP A 79 9.87 12.48 4.09
C TRP A 79 10.04 13.97 4.39
N ARG A 80 8.98 14.62 4.90
CA ARG A 80 8.93 16.04 5.26
C ARG A 80 9.13 16.98 4.07
N ALA A 81 8.73 16.58 2.88
CA ALA A 81 8.75 17.46 1.72
C ALA A 81 7.84 18.67 1.92
N GLN A 82 8.18 19.78 1.27
CA GLN A 82 7.36 20.99 1.25
C GLN A 82 5.91 20.70 0.82
N ASP A 83 4.94 21.44 1.37
CA ASP A 83 3.51 21.19 1.11
C ASP A 83 3.13 21.26 -0.37
N SER A 84 3.74 22.16 -1.15
CA SER A 84 3.54 22.25 -2.60
C SER A 84 4.03 20.99 -3.33
N VAL A 85 5.13 20.38 -2.86
CA VAL A 85 5.66 19.11 -3.38
C VAL A 85 4.77 17.93 -2.96
N CYS A 86 4.26 17.93 -1.74
CA CYS A 86 3.28 16.93 -1.31
C CYS A 86 2.01 16.98 -2.17
N LEU A 87 1.47 18.19 -2.41
CA LEU A 87 0.32 18.40 -3.28
C LEU A 87 0.61 18.06 -4.74
N LEU A 88 1.83 18.30 -5.22
CA LEU A 88 2.31 17.74 -6.48
C LEU A 88 2.11 16.23 -6.46
N GLY A 89 2.60 15.50 -5.44
CA GLY A 89 2.36 14.06 -5.24
C GLY A 89 0.90 13.65 -5.38
N LEU A 90 0.00 14.35 -4.70
CA LEU A 90 -1.44 14.05 -4.69
C LEU A 90 -2.13 14.28 -6.05
N PHE A 91 -1.56 15.10 -6.93
CA PHE A 91 -2.14 15.48 -8.22
C PHE A 91 -1.20 15.23 -9.41
N HIS A 92 -0.15 14.42 -9.25
CA HIS A 92 0.98 14.34 -10.19
C HIS A 92 0.65 13.76 -11.58
N SER A 93 -0.59 13.26 -11.78
CA SER A 93 -1.10 12.86 -13.09
C SER A 93 -2.42 13.55 -13.46
N ALA A 94 -2.75 14.69 -12.84
CA ALA A 94 -4.00 15.42 -13.05
C ALA A 94 -4.35 15.64 -14.53
N TYR A 95 -3.35 15.92 -15.37
CA TYR A 95 -3.52 16.27 -16.78
C TYR A 95 -3.06 15.18 -17.77
N SER A 96 -2.92 13.92 -17.29
CA SER A 96 -2.10 12.88 -17.92
C SER A 96 -0.62 13.26 -17.97
N ASN A 97 0.27 12.27 -18.00
CA ASN A 97 1.72 12.49 -17.98
C ASN A 97 2.49 11.48 -18.83
N SER A 98 3.83 11.56 -18.79
CA SER A 98 4.74 10.73 -19.60
C SER A 98 4.64 9.21 -19.35
N TYR A 99 4.01 8.78 -18.25
CA TYR A 99 3.91 7.37 -17.86
C TYR A 99 2.51 6.80 -18.03
N VAL A 100 1.48 7.63 -17.96
CA VAL A 100 0.09 7.15 -17.87
C VAL A 100 -0.89 8.10 -18.60
N ASN A 101 -1.75 7.51 -19.43
CA ASN A 101 -2.86 8.20 -20.09
C ASN A 101 -4.14 8.21 -19.23
N LEU A 102 -4.02 8.71 -17.98
CA LEU A 102 -5.13 8.85 -17.02
C LEU A 102 -5.36 10.34 -16.71
N ALA A 103 -5.70 11.15 -17.72
CA ALA A 103 -6.09 12.53 -17.47
C ALA A 103 -7.43 12.54 -16.70
N ILE A 104 -7.38 12.92 -15.43
CA ILE A 104 -8.58 13.13 -14.60
C ILE A 104 -9.14 14.56 -14.73
N PHE A 105 -8.34 15.49 -15.26
CA PHE A 105 -8.73 16.84 -15.66
C PHE A 105 -8.28 17.12 -17.10
N ASP A 106 -9.13 17.82 -17.86
CA ASP A 106 -8.77 18.30 -19.18
C ASP A 106 -7.62 19.34 -19.08
N PRO A 107 -6.49 19.17 -19.78
CA PRO A 107 -5.34 20.08 -19.65
C PRO A 107 -5.59 21.52 -20.09
N SER A 108 -6.59 21.75 -20.96
CA SER A 108 -6.89 23.07 -21.52
C SER A 108 -7.86 23.89 -20.66
N THR A 109 -8.68 23.23 -19.85
CA THR A 109 -9.73 23.86 -19.02
C THR A 109 -9.60 23.55 -17.53
N GLY A 110 -8.80 22.56 -17.16
CA GLY A 110 -8.66 22.05 -15.79
C GLY A 110 -7.62 22.78 -14.95
N ARG A 111 -6.69 23.55 -15.55
CA ARG A 111 -5.61 24.21 -14.79
C ARG A 111 -6.11 25.20 -13.75
N ASP A 112 -7.04 26.07 -14.14
CA ASP A 112 -7.66 27.02 -13.20
C ASP A 112 -8.43 26.31 -12.10
N VAL A 113 -9.06 25.17 -12.41
CA VAL A 113 -9.83 24.38 -11.44
C VAL A 113 -8.89 23.78 -10.40
N VAL A 114 -7.82 23.11 -10.84
CA VAL A 114 -6.82 22.52 -9.94
C VAL A 114 -6.14 23.63 -9.13
N SER A 115 -5.73 24.74 -9.76
CA SER A 115 -5.10 25.89 -9.08
C SER A 115 -5.97 26.43 -7.94
N ARG A 116 -7.29 26.56 -8.13
CA ARG A 116 -8.21 26.97 -7.04
C ARG A 116 -8.24 26.02 -5.85
N HIS A 117 -7.93 24.74 -6.06
CA HIS A 117 -7.91 23.74 -5.00
C HIS A 117 -6.55 23.65 -4.29
N VAL A 118 -5.44 23.65 -5.05
CA VAL A 118 -4.09 23.36 -4.52
C VAL A 118 -3.21 24.61 -4.36
N GLY A 119 -3.60 25.73 -4.97
CA GLY A 119 -2.82 26.96 -5.06
C GLY A 119 -1.89 27.00 -6.27
N GLU A 120 -1.52 28.22 -6.70
CA GLU A 120 -0.74 28.46 -7.93
C GLU A 120 0.64 27.77 -7.91
N ALA A 121 1.34 27.83 -6.78
CA ALA A 121 2.66 27.22 -6.64
C ALA A 121 2.63 25.70 -6.85
N ALA A 122 1.67 25.01 -6.23
CA ALA A 122 1.51 23.56 -6.40
C ALA A 122 1.02 23.20 -7.80
N GLU A 123 0.09 23.98 -8.37
CA GLU A 123 -0.42 23.74 -9.73
C GLU A 123 0.69 23.88 -10.78
N ARG A 124 1.57 24.87 -10.66
CA ARG A 124 2.74 25.00 -11.53
C ARG A 124 3.59 23.74 -11.52
N LEU A 125 3.89 23.20 -10.34
CA LEU A 125 4.66 21.95 -10.21
C LEU A 125 3.93 20.77 -10.85
N ILE A 126 2.62 20.63 -10.61
CA ILE A 126 1.78 19.57 -11.19
C ILE A 126 1.81 19.63 -12.72
N HIS A 127 1.64 20.83 -13.28
CA HIS A 127 1.69 21.05 -14.71
C HIS A 127 3.05 20.68 -15.30
N LEU A 128 4.15 21.20 -14.73
CA LEU A 128 5.51 20.91 -15.19
C LEU A 128 5.81 19.41 -15.12
N PHE A 129 5.41 18.76 -14.04
CA PHE A 129 5.57 17.31 -13.89
C PHE A 129 4.82 16.56 -15.01
N CYS A 130 3.62 17.00 -15.41
CA CYS A 130 2.84 16.37 -16.47
C CYS A 130 3.42 16.56 -17.88
N ILE A 131 4.14 17.64 -18.15
CA ILE A 131 4.60 17.98 -19.50
C ILE A 131 6.07 17.65 -19.78
N VAL A 132 6.87 17.43 -18.75
CA VAL A 132 8.30 17.09 -18.87
C VAL A 132 8.47 15.60 -19.19
N PRO A 133 9.37 15.24 -20.13
CA PRO A 133 9.65 13.84 -20.48
C PRO A 133 10.51 13.18 -19.40
N ARG A 134 9.92 12.87 -18.25
CA ARG A 134 10.65 12.44 -17.04
C ARG A 134 11.43 11.15 -17.21
N GLN A 135 10.92 10.20 -18.00
CA GLN A 135 11.59 8.92 -18.19
C GLN A 135 12.98 9.06 -18.83
N PRO A 136 13.11 9.62 -20.05
CA PRO A 136 14.43 9.84 -20.63
C PRO A 136 15.24 10.83 -19.80
N LEU A 137 14.61 11.86 -19.23
CA LEU A 137 15.32 12.84 -18.41
C LEU A 137 15.98 12.23 -17.16
N ILE A 138 15.26 11.40 -16.42
CA ILE A 138 15.77 10.81 -15.16
C ILE A 138 16.70 9.64 -15.45
N HIS A 139 16.33 8.78 -16.40
CA HIS A 139 17.10 7.56 -16.66
C HIS A 139 18.25 7.84 -17.64
N ASP A 140 17.94 8.27 -18.85
CA ASP A 140 18.91 8.40 -19.93
C ASP A 140 19.85 9.59 -19.71
N ASP A 141 19.30 10.77 -19.43
CA ASP A 141 20.07 12.03 -19.35
C ASP A 141 20.78 12.22 -17.99
N LEU A 142 20.44 11.41 -16.97
CA LEU A 142 20.98 11.53 -15.62
C LEU A 142 21.53 10.22 -15.06
N LEU A 143 20.66 9.27 -14.71
CA LEU A 143 21.03 8.10 -13.92
C LEU A 143 22.04 7.20 -14.64
N PHE A 144 21.87 7.01 -15.95
CA PHE A 144 22.74 6.14 -16.76
C PHE A 144 24.09 6.77 -17.09
N HIS A 145 24.28 8.05 -16.82
CA HIS A 145 25.59 8.71 -16.91
C HIS A 145 26.51 8.45 -15.72
N TYR A 146 26.03 7.71 -14.71
CA TYR A 146 26.80 7.34 -13.53
C TYR A 146 26.94 5.82 -13.37
N SER A 147 28.17 5.37 -13.11
CA SER A 147 28.42 4.06 -12.51
C SER A 147 28.21 4.09 -10.99
N ASP A 148 27.98 2.91 -10.40
CA ASP A 148 27.81 2.79 -8.95
C ASP A 148 29.07 3.25 -8.18
N SER A 149 30.26 2.92 -8.70
CA SER A 149 31.54 3.37 -8.12
C SER A 149 31.68 4.89 -8.13
N GLU A 150 31.32 5.55 -9.23
CA GLU A 150 31.32 7.02 -9.32
C GLU A 150 30.37 7.64 -8.29
N LEU A 151 29.14 7.12 -8.15
CA LEU A 151 28.18 7.64 -7.16
C LEU A 151 28.73 7.50 -5.73
N ILE A 152 29.30 6.34 -5.39
CA ILE A 152 29.88 6.08 -4.07
C ILE A 152 31.05 7.02 -3.78
N GLU A 153 31.94 7.25 -4.75
CA GLU A 153 33.07 8.16 -4.61
C GLU A 153 32.61 9.61 -4.50
N HIS A 154 31.72 10.05 -5.38
CA HIS A 154 31.20 11.41 -5.41
C HIS A 154 30.40 11.77 -4.14
N LEU A 155 29.67 10.82 -3.56
CA LEU A 155 29.00 11.02 -2.28
C LEU A 155 30.01 11.28 -1.14
N LYS A 156 31.14 10.57 -1.12
CA LYS A 156 32.19 10.81 -0.10
C LYS A 156 32.84 12.18 -0.30
N SER A 157 33.20 12.51 -1.53
CA SER A 157 33.87 13.77 -1.86
C SER A 157 32.95 14.97 -1.59
N SER A 158 31.69 14.92 -2.03
CA SER A 158 30.74 16.03 -1.86
C SER A 158 30.42 16.34 -0.39
N GLU A 159 30.44 15.36 0.51
CA GLU A 159 30.28 15.61 1.95
C GLU A 159 31.42 16.48 2.50
N ILE A 160 32.66 16.22 2.06
CA ILE A 160 33.83 17.02 2.42
C ILE A 160 33.72 18.43 1.82
N SER A 161 33.28 18.55 0.56
CA SER A 161 33.12 19.84 -0.12
C SER A 161 32.08 20.73 0.58
N VAL A 162 30.92 20.17 0.96
CA VAL A 162 29.88 20.91 1.70
C VAL A 162 30.41 21.40 3.05
N LYS A 163 31.13 20.55 3.78
CA LYS A 163 31.76 20.94 5.05
C LYS A 163 32.77 22.08 4.85
N ASN A 164 33.63 21.98 3.83
CA ASN A 164 34.60 23.02 3.49
C ASN A 164 33.92 24.34 3.08
N ALA A 165 32.84 24.29 2.31
CA ALA A 165 32.08 25.48 1.91
C ALA A 165 31.47 26.21 3.11
N LYS A 166 30.81 25.48 4.01
CA LYS A 166 30.18 26.05 5.22
C LYS A 166 31.20 26.58 6.22
N GLU A 167 32.16 25.75 6.61
CA GLU A 167 33.08 26.06 7.71
C GLU A 167 34.22 27.00 7.28
N ARG A 168 34.70 26.85 6.05
CA ARG A 168 35.94 27.50 5.58
C ARG A 168 35.72 28.47 4.43
N GLY A 169 34.55 28.45 3.77
CA GLY A 169 34.31 29.24 2.57
C GLY A 169 35.21 28.84 1.40
N LEU A 170 35.59 27.56 1.33
CA LEU A 170 36.40 27.03 0.25
C LEU A 170 35.49 26.38 -0.80
N PHE A 171 35.64 26.84 -2.04
CA PHE A 171 34.87 26.41 -3.20
C PHE A 171 35.84 25.96 -4.28
N ASP A 172 35.99 24.65 -4.47
CA ASP A 172 36.81 24.11 -5.54
C ASP A 172 35.88 23.71 -6.69
N GLU A 173 35.91 24.44 -7.79
CA GLU A 173 35.13 24.12 -8.99
C GLU A 173 35.74 22.98 -9.80
N GLU A 174 37.01 22.65 -9.51
CA GLU A 174 37.77 21.68 -10.28
C GLU A 174 37.51 20.23 -9.84
N GLU A 175 36.79 20.04 -8.73
CA GLU A 175 36.41 18.73 -8.18
C GLU A 175 35.63 17.90 -9.21
N ALA A 176 36.07 16.65 -9.41
CA ALA A 176 35.51 15.76 -10.44
C ALA A 176 33.99 15.58 -10.29
N TRP A 177 33.51 15.41 -9.06
CA TRP A 177 32.09 15.22 -8.79
C TRP A 177 31.26 16.47 -9.15
N ARG A 178 31.78 17.66 -8.86
CA ARG A 178 31.12 18.94 -9.16
C ARG A 178 31.08 19.18 -10.67
N LYS A 179 32.20 18.97 -11.36
CA LYS A 179 32.25 19.04 -12.83
C LYS A 179 31.22 18.12 -13.46
N LYS A 180 31.14 16.87 -12.99
CA LYS A 180 30.19 15.88 -13.51
C LYS A 180 28.74 16.34 -13.29
N VAL A 181 28.36 16.67 -12.05
CA VAL A 181 26.99 17.10 -11.72
C VAL A 181 26.61 18.36 -12.51
N ARG A 182 27.50 19.36 -12.57
CA ARG A 182 27.26 20.62 -13.30
C ARG A 182 27.18 20.43 -14.81
N SER A 183 27.88 19.43 -15.37
CA SER A 183 27.80 19.11 -16.80
C SER A 183 26.46 18.50 -17.18
N LEU A 184 25.83 17.76 -16.27
CA LEU A 184 24.51 17.15 -16.46
C LEU A 184 23.38 18.14 -16.11
N VAL A 185 23.56 18.90 -15.02
CA VAL A 185 22.57 19.85 -14.49
C VAL A 185 23.24 21.18 -14.13
N PRO A 186 23.34 22.11 -15.10
CA PRO A 186 23.89 23.44 -14.88
C PRO A 186 23.12 24.24 -13.82
N ALA A 187 23.71 25.34 -13.33
CA ALA A 187 23.10 26.16 -12.29
C ALA A 187 21.76 26.75 -12.71
N ASN A 188 21.63 27.15 -13.98
CA ASN A 188 20.40 27.70 -14.56
C ASN A 188 19.43 26.62 -15.04
N GLY A 189 19.69 25.35 -14.71
CA GLY A 189 18.88 24.23 -15.16
C GLY A 189 19.19 23.77 -16.58
N ILE A 190 18.23 23.05 -17.15
CA ILE A 190 18.28 22.46 -18.48
C ILE A 190 17.02 22.81 -19.27
N VAL A 191 17.08 22.67 -20.59
CA VAL A 191 15.91 22.83 -21.46
C VAL A 191 15.49 21.46 -21.97
N VAL A 192 14.23 21.12 -21.76
CA VAL A 192 13.61 19.87 -22.25
C VAL A 192 12.45 20.20 -23.18
N LYS A 193 12.02 19.21 -23.97
CA LYS A 193 10.89 19.36 -24.90
C LYS A 193 9.59 18.97 -24.21
N HIS A 194 8.58 19.84 -24.28
CA HIS A 194 7.23 19.52 -23.86
C HIS A 194 6.74 18.25 -24.60
N ILE A 195 6.26 17.23 -23.87
CA ILE A 195 5.93 15.90 -24.44
C ILE A 195 4.88 15.93 -25.58
N LYS A 196 3.90 16.85 -25.51
CA LYS A 196 2.87 17.03 -26.56
C LYS A 196 3.20 18.10 -27.61
N THR A 197 3.64 19.31 -27.19
CA THR A 197 3.81 20.44 -28.12
C THR A 197 5.20 20.54 -28.74
N GLY A 198 6.22 19.93 -28.12
CA GLY A 198 7.61 20.07 -28.54
C GLY A 198 8.24 21.42 -28.22
N GLU A 199 7.54 22.28 -27.48
CA GLU A 199 8.06 23.58 -27.02
C GLU A 199 9.16 23.41 -25.97
N ASP A 200 10.02 24.42 -25.88
CA ASP A 200 11.10 24.46 -24.89
C ASP A 200 10.54 24.74 -23.49
N VAL A 201 10.89 23.89 -22.53
CA VAL A 201 10.55 24.02 -21.11
C VAL A 201 11.84 24.06 -20.33
N VAL A 202 12.05 25.14 -19.57
CA VAL A 202 13.19 25.26 -18.65
C VAL A 202 12.87 24.49 -17.37
N VAL A 203 13.79 23.63 -16.96
CA VAL A 203 13.73 22.87 -15.71
C VAL A 203 14.95 23.23 -14.87
N SER A 204 14.73 23.96 -13.78
CA SER A 204 15.79 24.35 -12.85
C SER A 204 16.42 23.12 -12.17
N ARG A 205 17.62 23.28 -11.60
CA ARG A 205 18.27 22.19 -10.86
C ARG A 205 17.42 21.71 -9.68
N ARG A 206 16.77 22.64 -8.96
CA ARG A 206 15.93 22.31 -7.80
C ARG A 206 14.66 21.59 -8.22
N LEU A 207 14.00 22.04 -9.29
CA LEU A 207 12.84 21.35 -9.85
C LEU A 207 13.19 19.94 -10.34
N LEU A 208 14.35 19.78 -10.98
CA LEU A 208 14.83 18.47 -11.41
C LEU A 208 15.10 17.53 -10.22
N ALA A 209 15.68 18.05 -9.14
CA ALA A 209 15.85 17.31 -7.90
C ALA A 209 14.50 16.89 -7.30
N VAL A 210 13.49 17.76 -7.30
CA VAL A 210 12.11 17.41 -6.90
C VAL A 210 11.53 16.31 -7.79
N PHE A 211 11.77 16.33 -9.10
CA PHE A 211 11.28 15.26 -10.00
C PHE A 211 11.96 13.91 -9.74
N LEU A 212 13.24 13.93 -9.36
CA LEU A 212 13.97 12.74 -8.93
C LEU A 212 13.40 12.19 -7.62
N LEU A 213 13.17 13.05 -6.61
CA LEU A 213 12.52 12.70 -5.35
C LEU A 213 11.12 12.09 -5.57
N MET A 214 10.32 12.73 -6.44
CA MET A 214 8.99 12.24 -6.82
C MET A 214 9.05 10.87 -7.48
N THR A 215 10.04 10.61 -8.33
CA THR A 215 10.19 9.33 -9.01
C THR A 215 10.62 8.22 -8.04
N MET A 216 11.45 8.56 -7.05
CA MET A 216 11.77 7.63 -5.95
C MET A 216 10.51 7.22 -5.18
N ALA A 217 9.65 8.18 -4.82
CA ALA A 217 8.39 7.90 -4.13
C ALA A 217 7.45 7.05 -5.00
N ASP A 218 7.23 7.45 -6.25
CA ASP A 218 6.35 6.81 -7.23
C ASP A 218 6.72 5.34 -7.45
N PHE A 219 8.02 5.07 -7.67
CA PHE A 219 8.51 3.72 -7.90
C PHE A 219 8.39 2.85 -6.66
N SER A 220 8.69 3.40 -5.46
CA SER A 220 8.56 2.65 -4.21
C SER A 220 7.13 2.21 -3.92
N ASP A 221 6.15 3.01 -4.36
CA ASP A 221 4.73 2.73 -4.13
C ASP A 221 4.18 1.66 -5.09
N GLN A 222 4.46 1.80 -6.39
CA GLN A 222 3.69 1.07 -7.40
C GLN A 222 4.36 -0.20 -7.94
N LEU A 223 5.68 -0.34 -7.81
CA LEU A 223 6.43 -1.40 -8.49
C LEU A 223 6.50 -2.69 -7.66
N PHE A 224 6.09 -3.79 -8.29
CA PHE A 224 6.27 -5.16 -7.79
C PHE A 224 6.62 -6.09 -8.96
N SER A 225 6.69 -7.40 -8.73
CA SER A 225 7.20 -8.39 -9.71
C SER A 225 6.47 -8.37 -11.06
N PHE A 226 5.22 -7.92 -11.10
CA PHE A 226 4.46 -7.75 -12.34
C PHE A 226 5.19 -6.86 -13.35
N GLN A 227 5.70 -5.70 -12.91
CA GLN A 227 6.45 -4.80 -13.79
C GLN A 227 7.83 -5.36 -14.14
N ASP A 228 8.45 -6.14 -13.25
CA ASP A 228 9.72 -6.79 -13.58
C ASP A 228 9.55 -7.75 -14.77
N CYS A 229 8.43 -8.47 -14.84
CA CYS A 229 8.12 -9.33 -15.98
C CYS A 229 7.86 -8.52 -17.27
N LEU A 230 7.05 -7.46 -17.19
CA LEU A 230 6.72 -6.63 -18.36
C LEU A 230 7.97 -6.03 -19.03
N PHE A 231 8.93 -5.59 -18.21
CA PHE A 231 10.11 -4.86 -18.68
C PHE A 231 11.39 -5.71 -18.70
N GLU A 232 11.27 -7.03 -18.51
CA GLU A 232 12.40 -7.96 -18.43
C GLU A 232 13.49 -7.52 -17.43
N ASN A 233 13.07 -6.96 -16.28
CA ASN A 233 13.95 -6.39 -15.24
C ASN A 233 14.64 -7.47 -14.39
N PHE A 234 15.02 -8.59 -14.98
CA PHE A 234 15.63 -9.72 -14.25
C PHE A 234 17.08 -9.45 -13.83
N ASP A 235 17.72 -8.42 -14.39
CA ASP A 235 19.02 -7.92 -13.94
C ASP A 235 18.91 -6.91 -12.77
N GLY A 236 17.69 -6.51 -12.42
CA GLY A 236 17.35 -5.60 -11.34
C GLY A 236 17.77 -4.14 -11.55
N LYS A 237 18.22 -3.75 -12.74
CA LYS A 237 18.70 -2.38 -12.97
C LYS A 237 17.59 -1.37 -13.24
N LEU A 238 16.39 -1.86 -13.56
CA LEU A 238 15.20 -1.10 -13.92
C LEU A 238 15.49 -0.15 -15.09
N GLU A 239 16.05 -0.70 -16.17
CA GLU A 239 16.43 0.04 -17.38
C GLU A 239 15.35 0.02 -18.46
N PHE A 240 14.20 -0.61 -18.20
CA PHE A 240 13.05 -0.67 -19.12
C PHE A 240 13.39 -1.20 -20.53
N LYS A 241 14.30 -2.16 -20.62
CA LYS A 241 14.80 -2.71 -21.89
C LYS A 241 13.83 -3.71 -22.54
N GLY A 242 13.03 -4.41 -21.73
CA GLY A 242 12.06 -5.40 -22.20
C GLY A 242 10.70 -4.82 -22.56
N ASN A 243 9.88 -5.63 -23.24
CA ASN A 243 8.51 -5.29 -23.62
C ASN A 243 7.63 -6.55 -23.73
N ASP A 244 7.68 -7.40 -22.71
CA ASP A 244 6.96 -8.68 -22.68
C ASP A 244 5.54 -8.51 -22.10
N VAL A 245 4.63 -8.02 -22.94
CA VAL A 245 3.22 -7.82 -22.60
C VAL A 245 2.45 -9.12 -22.36
N VAL A 246 3.02 -10.28 -22.71
CA VAL A 246 2.35 -11.60 -22.57
C VAL A 246 2.77 -12.29 -21.28
N ALA A 247 4.02 -12.12 -20.82
CA ALA A 247 4.51 -12.70 -19.59
C ALA A 247 3.95 -12.02 -18.32
N GLY A 248 3.61 -10.74 -18.38
CA GLY A 248 3.05 -10.00 -17.25
C GLY A 248 1.57 -10.28 -17.03
N LEU A 249 1.22 -11.31 -16.24
CA LEU A 249 -0.15 -11.49 -15.73
C LEU A 249 -0.34 -10.67 -14.46
N TRP A 250 -1.38 -9.82 -14.42
CA TRP A 250 -1.76 -9.07 -13.21
C TRP A 250 -2.76 -9.89 -12.35
N PRO A 251 -2.65 -9.91 -11.01
CA PRO A 251 -1.64 -9.26 -10.16
C PRO A 251 -0.38 -10.12 -9.94
N GLY A 252 -0.15 -11.15 -10.75
CA GLY A 252 1.02 -12.02 -10.65
C GLY A 252 1.06 -12.80 -9.34
N ASP A 253 2.27 -13.07 -8.84
CA ASP A 253 2.50 -13.70 -7.54
C ASP A 253 2.56 -12.70 -6.37
N GLY A 254 2.54 -11.39 -6.68
CA GLY A 254 2.68 -10.32 -5.69
C GLY A 254 4.07 -10.20 -5.08
N LYS A 255 5.10 -10.81 -5.69
CA LYS A 255 6.49 -10.76 -5.21
C LYS A 255 7.02 -9.32 -5.23
N PRO A 256 7.86 -8.92 -4.24
CA PRO A 256 8.44 -7.59 -4.24
C PRO A 256 9.21 -7.27 -5.53
N GLY A 257 9.17 -6.02 -5.98
CA GLY A 257 9.80 -5.60 -7.24
C GLY A 257 11.31 -5.34 -7.11
N LEU A 258 12.04 -5.42 -8.23
CA LEU A 258 13.48 -5.13 -8.32
C LEU A 258 13.74 -3.66 -8.67
N TRP A 259 13.29 -2.77 -7.81
CA TRP A 259 13.44 -1.31 -7.99
C TRP A 259 14.49 -0.69 -7.05
N MET A 260 14.83 -1.36 -5.96
CA MET A 260 15.65 -0.81 -4.86
C MET A 260 17.04 -0.33 -5.31
N SER A 261 17.73 -1.07 -6.19
CA SER A 261 19.03 -0.64 -6.72
C SER A 261 18.92 0.67 -7.51
N SER A 262 17.93 0.75 -8.41
CA SER A 262 17.69 1.96 -9.21
C SER A 262 17.34 3.16 -8.34
N ILE A 263 16.43 3.01 -7.37
CA ILE A 263 16.05 4.09 -6.44
C ILE A 263 17.23 4.50 -5.55
N SER A 264 18.09 3.57 -5.13
CA SER A 264 19.29 3.93 -4.34
C SER A 264 20.26 4.81 -5.12
N ARG A 265 20.43 4.55 -6.42
CA ARG A 265 21.23 5.38 -7.34
C ARG A 265 20.58 6.74 -7.56
N MET A 266 19.25 6.80 -7.69
CA MET A 266 18.49 8.06 -7.75
C MET A 266 18.66 8.87 -6.46
N GLY A 267 18.60 8.23 -5.29
CA GLY A 267 18.86 8.87 -4.00
C GLY A 267 20.29 9.44 -3.92
N ALA A 268 21.29 8.68 -4.34
CA ALA A 268 22.67 9.15 -4.39
C ALA A 268 22.82 10.38 -5.28
N LEU A 269 22.24 10.36 -6.48
CA LEU A 269 22.24 11.51 -7.39
C LEU A 269 21.49 12.70 -6.82
N TYR A 270 20.32 12.48 -6.19
CA TYR A 270 19.56 13.51 -5.51
C TYR A 270 20.41 14.20 -4.43
N SER A 271 21.10 13.43 -3.59
CA SER A 271 22.04 13.97 -2.59
C SER A 271 23.14 14.83 -3.21
N LEU A 272 23.69 14.44 -4.38
CA LEU A 272 24.69 15.25 -5.07
C LEU A 272 24.11 16.59 -5.58
N LEU A 273 22.88 16.59 -6.09
CA LEU A 273 22.19 17.82 -6.51
C LEU A 273 21.92 18.75 -5.31
N VAL A 274 21.44 18.20 -4.18
CA VAL A 274 21.22 18.98 -2.95
C VAL A 274 22.50 19.61 -2.45
N ARG A 275 23.60 18.84 -2.40
CA ARG A 275 24.90 19.30 -1.93
C ARG A 275 25.50 20.37 -2.85
N GLU A 276 25.36 20.24 -4.16
CA GLU A 276 25.80 21.26 -5.11
C GLU A 276 24.98 22.56 -4.97
N GLU A 277 23.66 22.47 -4.79
CA GLU A 277 22.82 23.65 -4.51
C GLU A 277 23.18 24.33 -3.19
N GLU A 278 23.53 23.54 -2.17
CA GLU A 278 23.97 24.07 -0.89
C GLU A 278 25.30 24.83 -1.00
N ILE A 279 26.28 24.26 -1.71
CA ILE A 279 27.56 24.94 -1.96
C ILE A 279 27.34 26.21 -2.79
N PHE A 280 26.51 26.14 -3.83
CA PHE A 280 26.17 27.30 -4.66
C PHE A 280 25.51 28.44 -3.84
N GLY A 281 24.59 28.08 -2.93
CA GLY A 281 23.97 29.04 -2.02
C GLY A 281 24.97 29.69 -1.07
N GLU A 282 25.90 28.91 -0.50
CA GLU A 282 26.95 29.43 0.38
C GLU A 282 27.93 30.37 -0.35
N GLU A 283 28.25 30.07 -1.62
CA GLU A 283 29.07 30.93 -2.46
C GLU A 283 28.37 32.27 -2.72
N ARG A 284 27.09 32.26 -3.12
CA ARG A 284 26.29 33.47 -3.36
C ARG A 284 26.15 34.35 -2.12
N LYS A 285 25.88 33.76 -0.95
CA LYS A 285 25.78 34.50 0.31
C LYS A 285 27.06 35.27 0.63
N ARG A 286 28.23 34.69 0.35
CA ARG A 286 29.53 35.31 0.66
C ARG A 286 29.89 36.46 -0.29
N VAL A 287 29.40 36.46 -1.53
CA VAL A 287 29.58 37.57 -2.48
C VAL A 287 28.49 38.66 -2.39
N GLY A 288 27.63 38.59 -1.36
CA GLY A 288 26.57 39.58 -1.13
C GLY A 288 25.31 39.40 -1.98
N GLY A 289 25.12 38.21 -2.57
CA GLY A 289 23.90 37.87 -3.30
C GLY A 289 22.77 37.50 -2.34
N GLU A 290 21.95 38.48 -1.93
CA GLU A 290 20.84 38.26 -0.99
C GLU A 290 19.47 38.06 -1.66
N LYS A 291 19.35 38.28 -2.97
CA LYS A 291 18.06 38.12 -3.67
C LYS A 291 17.82 36.68 -4.09
N VAL A 292 16.66 36.14 -3.69
CA VAL A 292 16.08 34.90 -4.20
C VAL A 292 15.96 35.02 -5.72
N ASP A 293 16.53 34.06 -6.43
CA ASP A 293 16.43 33.94 -7.88
C ASP A 293 15.20 33.09 -8.23
N GLU A 294 14.09 33.77 -8.55
CA GLU A 294 12.81 33.13 -8.91
C GLU A 294 12.94 32.25 -10.16
N ASP A 295 13.90 32.53 -11.05
CA ASP A 295 14.12 31.73 -12.26
C ASP A 295 14.80 30.38 -11.97
N ARG A 296 15.27 30.16 -10.73
CA ARG A 296 15.96 28.93 -10.27
C ARG A 296 15.17 28.12 -9.24
N ASP A 297 13.93 28.49 -8.97
CA ASP A 297 13.06 27.85 -7.98
C ASP A 297 13.68 27.76 -6.58
N GLU A 298 14.41 28.80 -6.16
CA GLU A 298 15.12 28.84 -4.86
C GLU A 298 14.17 28.74 -3.64
N ASP A 299 12.88 28.94 -3.83
CA ASP A 299 11.82 28.73 -2.84
C ASP A 299 11.48 27.24 -2.61
N LEU A 300 11.85 26.34 -3.53
CA LEU A 300 11.67 24.91 -3.36
C LEU A 300 12.64 24.36 -2.31
N GLU A 301 12.12 23.79 -1.23
CA GLU A 301 12.94 23.13 -0.21
C GLU A 301 13.35 21.72 -0.66
N LEU A 302 14.65 21.43 -0.63
CA LEU A 302 15.19 20.11 -0.96
C LEU A 302 15.50 19.34 0.33
N VAL A 303 14.62 18.42 0.69
CA VAL A 303 14.77 17.55 1.87
C VAL A 303 15.41 16.22 1.49
N ILE A 304 16.27 15.65 2.35
CA ILE A 304 16.85 14.32 2.12
C ILE A 304 15.93 13.25 2.72
N PRO A 305 15.38 12.32 1.91
CA PRO A 305 14.59 11.20 2.41
C PRO A 305 15.36 10.34 3.43
N PRO A 306 14.70 9.81 4.47
CA PRO A 306 15.33 8.98 5.51
C PRO A 306 15.59 7.52 5.05
N VAL A 307 15.64 7.26 3.74
CA VAL A 307 15.88 5.93 3.16
C VAL A 307 17.36 5.81 2.73
N PHE A 308 17.89 4.58 2.65
CA PHE A 308 19.28 4.33 2.23
C PHE A 308 20.35 5.12 3.01
N GLU A 309 20.21 5.18 4.36
CA GLU A 309 21.06 6.02 5.22
C GLU A 309 21.10 7.49 4.74
N ASN A 310 19.93 8.11 4.57
CA ASN A 310 19.77 9.46 4.05
C ASN A 310 20.34 9.61 2.63
N CYS A 311 19.98 8.69 1.75
CA CYS A 311 20.37 8.69 0.34
C CYS A 311 21.90 8.70 0.13
N THR A 312 22.65 8.05 1.02
CA THR A 312 24.11 7.91 0.93
C THR A 312 24.57 6.52 0.50
N ARG A 313 23.63 5.58 0.30
CA ARG A 313 23.93 4.19 -0.06
C ARG A 313 23.44 3.87 -1.47
N VAL A 314 24.31 3.22 -2.22
CA VAL A 314 24.04 2.62 -3.53
C VAL A 314 24.01 1.11 -3.35
N LEU A 315 22.95 0.46 -3.82
CA LEU A 315 22.75 -0.97 -3.71
C LEU A 315 23.12 -1.69 -5.00
N ASP A 316 23.84 -2.80 -4.85
CA ASP A 316 24.16 -3.70 -5.94
C ASP A 316 22.89 -4.40 -6.47
N ALA A 317 22.76 -4.46 -7.79
CA ALA A 317 21.60 -5.05 -8.43
C ALA A 317 21.51 -6.58 -8.22
N GLY A 318 22.64 -7.28 -8.13
CA GLY A 318 22.69 -8.71 -7.84
C GLY A 318 22.33 -9.04 -6.38
N GLU A 319 22.82 -8.24 -5.43
CA GLU A 319 22.53 -8.44 -4.01
C GLU A 319 21.04 -8.18 -3.70
N GLN A 320 20.38 -7.19 -4.32
CA GLN A 320 18.92 -7.02 -4.14
C GLN A 320 18.11 -8.21 -4.67
N ILE A 321 18.55 -8.84 -5.77
CA ILE A 321 17.85 -10.00 -6.36
C ILE A 321 17.93 -11.15 -5.37
N LYS A 322 19.14 -11.43 -4.86
CA LYS A 322 19.35 -12.45 -3.84
C LYS A 322 18.51 -12.15 -2.61
N ALA A 323 18.51 -10.92 -2.10
CA ALA A 323 17.72 -10.54 -0.94
C ALA A 323 16.23 -10.82 -1.15
N ARG A 324 15.66 -10.36 -2.27
CA ARG A 324 14.26 -10.61 -2.66
C ARG A 324 13.94 -12.09 -2.71
N ASP A 325 14.78 -12.87 -3.37
CA ASP A 325 14.51 -14.30 -3.61
C ASP A 325 14.61 -15.11 -2.31
N LEU A 326 15.58 -14.80 -1.45
CA LEU A 326 15.72 -15.39 -0.12
C LEU A 326 14.53 -15.05 0.78
N TYR A 327 14.11 -13.78 0.82
CA TYR A 327 12.91 -13.37 1.55
C TYR A 327 11.67 -14.10 1.02
N TRP A 328 11.48 -14.13 -0.30
CA TRP A 328 10.33 -14.75 -0.93
C TRP A 328 10.23 -16.24 -0.61
N GLU A 329 11.35 -16.95 -0.68
CA GLU A 329 11.42 -18.35 -0.29
C GLU A 329 11.08 -18.55 1.19
N ALA A 330 11.60 -17.70 2.08
CA ALA A 330 11.33 -17.80 3.52
C ALA A 330 9.82 -17.67 3.84
N VAL A 331 9.14 -16.72 3.20
CA VAL A 331 7.71 -16.44 3.49
C VAL A 331 6.74 -17.36 2.75
N CYS A 332 7.12 -17.89 1.58
CA CYS A 332 6.24 -18.75 0.78
C CYS A 332 6.43 -20.26 1.06
N ASP A 333 7.64 -20.70 1.41
CA ASP A 333 7.98 -22.13 1.52
C ASP A 333 8.31 -22.60 2.96
N MET A 334 7.86 -21.85 3.99
CA MET A 334 8.09 -22.19 5.41
C MET A 334 7.75 -23.66 5.71
N SER A 335 6.60 -24.14 5.21
CA SER A 335 6.13 -25.52 5.47
C SER A 335 7.11 -26.63 5.04
N LYS A 336 8.02 -26.35 4.10
CA LYS A 336 9.03 -27.30 3.61
C LYS A 336 10.35 -27.22 4.39
N ARG A 337 10.77 -26.03 4.83
CA ARG A 337 12.10 -25.79 5.41
C ARG A 337 12.13 -25.73 6.95
N GLY A 338 10.97 -25.51 7.59
CA GLY A 338 10.90 -25.33 9.03
C GLY A 338 11.48 -24.00 9.52
N LEU A 339 11.45 -23.79 10.84
CA LEU A 339 11.79 -22.51 11.47
C LEU A 339 13.27 -22.14 11.36
N GLU A 340 14.17 -23.12 11.34
CA GLU A 340 15.62 -22.93 11.23
C GLU A 340 16.00 -22.47 9.82
N GLY A 341 15.47 -23.14 8.79
CA GLY A 341 15.70 -22.76 7.40
C GLY A 341 15.13 -21.39 7.06
N ALA A 342 13.95 -21.05 7.60
CA ALA A 342 13.37 -19.71 7.42
C ALA A 342 14.22 -18.61 8.08
N GLU A 343 14.79 -18.87 9.27
CA GLU A 343 15.69 -17.93 9.95
C GLU A 343 16.96 -17.67 9.12
N GLU A 344 17.61 -18.71 8.59
CA GLU A 344 18.82 -18.58 7.76
C GLU A 344 18.57 -17.75 6.49
N LEU A 345 17.44 -17.99 5.81
CA LEU A 345 17.06 -17.26 4.61
C LEU A 345 16.79 -15.77 4.92
N LEU A 346 16.09 -15.47 6.02
CA LEU A 346 15.79 -14.09 6.40
C LEU A 346 17.02 -13.31 6.84
N LEU A 347 17.92 -13.93 7.63
CA LEU A 347 19.20 -13.32 8.00
C LEU A 347 20.02 -13.00 6.75
N SER A 348 20.11 -13.96 5.82
CA SER A 348 20.80 -13.77 4.55
C SER A 348 20.14 -12.68 3.70
N SER A 349 18.80 -12.61 3.67
CA SER A 349 18.06 -11.54 2.98
C SER A 349 18.40 -10.15 3.55
N ILE A 350 18.42 -10.02 4.88
CA ILE A 350 18.70 -8.76 5.58
C ILE A 350 20.15 -8.31 5.33
N GLU A 351 21.10 -9.23 5.35
CA GLU A 351 22.51 -8.92 5.05
C GLU A 351 22.65 -8.32 3.64
N LYS A 352 21.93 -8.88 2.67
CA LYS A 352 21.99 -8.48 1.26
C LYS A 352 21.22 -7.19 0.98
N ASN A 353 20.15 -6.93 1.72
CA ASN A 353 19.39 -5.68 1.63
C ASN A 353 18.86 -5.26 3.02
N PRO A 354 19.61 -4.44 3.77
CA PRO A 354 19.24 -4.03 5.13
C PRO A 354 18.26 -2.83 5.16
N PHE A 355 17.73 -2.43 3.99
CA PHE A 355 16.92 -1.23 3.83
C PHE A 355 15.43 -1.50 3.63
N VAL A 356 14.99 -2.75 3.76
CA VAL A 356 13.58 -3.18 3.70
C VAL A 356 13.14 -3.72 5.05
N GLY A 357 11.95 -3.36 5.51
CA GLY A 357 11.53 -3.68 6.88
C GLY A 357 10.89 -5.06 7.04
N GLU A 358 10.29 -5.59 5.99
CA GLU A 358 9.49 -6.82 6.02
C GLU A 358 10.30 -8.05 6.42
N PRO A 359 11.54 -8.27 5.92
CA PRO A 359 12.38 -9.37 6.41
C PRO A 359 12.65 -9.29 7.92
N HIS A 360 12.91 -8.09 8.45
CA HIS A 360 13.09 -7.87 9.88
C HIS A 360 11.82 -8.17 10.68
N VAL A 361 10.64 -7.72 10.20
CA VAL A 361 9.36 -8.01 10.85
C VAL A 361 9.11 -9.52 10.93
N VAL A 362 9.31 -10.25 9.83
CA VAL A 362 9.10 -11.71 9.81
C VAL A 362 10.14 -12.43 10.68
N LEU A 363 11.40 -11.98 10.67
CA LEU A 363 12.44 -12.52 11.55
C LEU A 363 12.11 -12.29 13.03
N GLY A 364 11.57 -11.12 13.37
CA GLY A 364 11.08 -10.81 14.71
C GLY A 364 10.01 -11.80 15.17
N GLN A 365 9.04 -12.12 14.30
CA GLN A 365 8.02 -13.13 14.59
C GLN A 365 8.63 -14.52 14.84
N LEU A 366 9.63 -14.93 14.06
CA LEU A 366 10.33 -16.20 14.27
C LEU A 366 11.02 -16.23 15.64
N TYR A 367 11.70 -15.14 16.02
CA TYR A 367 12.35 -15.04 17.32
C TYR A 367 11.37 -15.11 18.49
N LEU A 368 10.22 -14.44 18.39
CA LEU A 368 9.16 -14.57 19.40
C LEU A 368 8.64 -16.00 19.49
N SER A 369 8.50 -16.69 18.36
CA SER A 369 8.08 -18.10 18.31
C SER A 369 9.11 -19.03 18.95
N LYS A 370 10.39 -18.66 18.96
CA LYS A 370 11.49 -19.37 19.63
C LYS A 370 11.72 -18.92 21.08
N GLY A 371 10.92 -17.98 21.60
CA GLY A 371 11.10 -17.40 22.93
C GLY A 371 12.32 -16.46 23.07
N ARG A 372 12.91 -16.04 21.95
CA ARG A 372 14.05 -15.10 21.86
C ARG A 372 13.53 -13.66 21.84
N PHE A 373 12.99 -13.22 22.97
CA PHE A 373 12.24 -11.96 23.05
C PHE A 373 13.08 -10.72 22.76
N GLU A 374 14.32 -10.67 23.26
CA GLU A 374 15.22 -9.52 23.07
C GLU A 374 15.63 -9.36 21.61
N GLU A 375 15.83 -10.47 20.90
CA GLU A 375 16.12 -10.47 19.48
C GLU A 375 14.86 -10.11 18.67
N GLY A 376 13.71 -10.68 19.04
CA GLY A 376 12.43 -10.34 18.43
C GLY A 376 12.09 -8.85 18.55
N GLU A 377 12.38 -8.23 19.70
CA GLU A 377 12.20 -6.79 19.93
C GLU A 377 13.05 -5.95 18.97
N ARG A 378 14.36 -6.25 18.87
CA ARG A 378 15.27 -5.51 17.98
C ARG A 378 14.87 -5.59 16.52
N GLU A 379 14.53 -6.79 16.05
CA GLU A 379 14.12 -6.98 14.64
C GLU A 379 12.76 -6.33 14.36
N ALA A 380 11.79 -6.45 15.28
CA ALA A 380 10.50 -5.79 15.11
C ALA A 380 10.61 -4.26 15.11
N GLU A 381 11.43 -3.68 16.01
CA GLU A 381 11.71 -2.24 16.05
C GLU A 381 12.40 -1.75 14.77
N LYS A 382 13.41 -2.48 14.28
CA LYS A 382 14.12 -2.16 13.04
C LYS A 382 13.20 -2.23 11.83
N GLY A 383 12.42 -3.31 11.72
CA GLY A 383 11.46 -3.50 10.63
C GLY A 383 10.38 -2.42 10.60
N LEU A 384 9.79 -2.11 11.75
CA LEU A 384 8.81 -1.03 11.89
C LEU A 384 9.40 0.33 11.49
N THR A 385 10.63 0.61 11.93
CA THR A 385 11.33 1.86 11.58
C THR A 385 11.50 1.99 10.07
N LEU A 386 11.96 0.94 9.38
CA LEU A 386 12.18 0.96 7.94
C LEU A 386 10.87 1.15 7.15
N ILE A 387 9.80 0.44 7.52
CA ILE A 387 8.48 0.59 6.87
C ILE A 387 7.93 2.01 7.05
N LEU A 388 8.15 2.62 8.22
CA LEU A 388 7.77 4.02 8.48
C LEU A 388 8.63 5.02 7.68
N GLN A 389 9.94 4.77 7.54
CA GLN A 389 10.84 5.61 6.74
C GLN A 389 10.47 5.61 5.26
N TRP A 390 10.08 4.46 4.72
CA TRP A 390 9.61 4.35 3.34
C TRP A 390 8.24 5.00 3.13
N GLY A 391 7.31 4.81 4.07
CA GLY A 391 5.92 5.23 3.87
C GLY A 391 5.15 4.37 2.86
N SER A 392 5.75 3.27 2.39
CA SER A 392 5.19 2.28 1.49
C SER A 392 5.78 0.89 1.82
N PRO A 393 5.08 -0.22 1.54
CA PRO A 393 5.61 -1.55 1.78
C PRO A 393 6.43 -2.04 0.58
N TRP A 394 7.47 -2.83 0.79
CA TRP A 394 8.18 -3.56 -0.26
C TRP A 394 7.42 -4.84 -0.67
N ASP A 395 6.87 -5.58 0.31
CA ASP A 395 5.92 -6.67 0.05
C ASP A 395 4.49 -6.13 -0.01
N LYS A 396 4.03 -5.98 -1.26
CA LYS A 396 2.74 -5.40 -1.63
C LYS A 396 1.54 -6.33 -1.37
N ARG A 397 1.74 -7.57 -0.88
CA ARG A 397 0.61 -8.46 -0.51
C ARG A 397 -0.16 -7.97 0.71
N MET A 398 0.40 -7.03 1.46
CA MET A 398 -0.23 -6.40 2.61
C MET A 398 -0.08 -4.88 2.53
N SER A 399 -1.09 -4.16 3.00
CA SER A 399 -1.04 -2.69 3.03
C SER A 399 0.03 -2.20 4.00
N TRP A 400 0.44 -0.95 3.82
CA TRP A 400 1.38 -0.27 4.73
C TRP A 400 0.88 -0.28 6.18
N GLU A 401 -0.41 0.00 6.38
CA GLU A 401 -1.09 -0.03 7.68
C GLU A 401 -1.06 -1.44 8.28
N GLY A 402 -1.28 -2.46 7.46
CA GLY A 402 -1.24 -3.87 7.88
C GLY A 402 0.15 -4.28 8.40
N TRP A 403 1.20 -3.93 7.65
CA TRP A 403 2.58 -4.16 8.07
C TRP A 403 2.94 -3.44 9.37
N ILE A 404 2.53 -2.17 9.51
CA ILE A 404 2.75 -1.40 10.75
C ILE A 404 2.00 -2.02 11.91
N ALA A 405 0.73 -2.39 11.73
CA ALA A 405 -0.07 -3.04 12.78
C ALA A 405 0.60 -4.34 13.25
N TRP A 406 1.07 -5.16 12.31
CA TRP A 406 1.75 -6.42 12.62
C TRP A 406 3.06 -6.17 13.38
N ALA A 407 3.94 -5.31 12.88
CA ALA A 407 5.21 -5.02 13.53
C ALA A 407 5.03 -4.44 14.95
N ARG A 408 4.00 -3.60 15.17
CA ARG A 408 3.67 -3.08 16.50
C ARG A 408 3.17 -4.16 17.46
N VAL A 409 2.41 -5.14 16.96
CA VAL A 409 1.99 -6.32 17.77
C VAL A 409 3.22 -7.14 18.17
N LEU A 410 4.15 -7.38 17.25
CA LEU A 410 5.40 -8.09 17.55
C LEU A 410 6.19 -7.35 18.63
N LEU A 411 6.40 -6.03 18.47
CA LEU A 411 7.12 -5.21 19.43
C LEU A 411 6.47 -5.26 20.82
N MET A 412 5.15 -5.08 20.89
CA MET A 412 4.40 -5.21 22.13
C MET A 412 4.62 -6.57 22.80
N LYS A 413 4.54 -7.66 22.02
CA LYS A 413 4.69 -9.03 22.52
C LYS A 413 6.11 -9.35 22.95
N ALA A 414 7.10 -8.80 22.26
CA ALA A 414 8.51 -8.88 22.62
C ALA A 414 8.78 -8.22 23.98
N THR A 415 8.32 -6.98 24.16
CA THR A 415 8.46 -6.24 25.43
C THR A 415 7.71 -6.92 26.58
N GLU A 416 6.52 -7.47 26.31
CA GLU A 416 5.75 -8.26 27.29
C GLU A 416 6.36 -9.64 27.58
N ARG A 417 7.39 -10.04 26.83
CA ARG A 417 8.01 -11.37 26.88
C ARG A 417 6.97 -12.49 26.77
N SER A 418 5.99 -12.30 25.90
CA SER A 418 4.87 -13.22 25.73
C SER A 418 4.61 -13.48 24.26
N TRP A 419 4.47 -14.75 23.88
CA TRP A 419 4.09 -15.14 22.53
C TRP A 419 3.08 -16.29 22.57
N PRO A 420 1.96 -16.23 21.81
CA PRO A 420 0.96 -17.30 21.86
C PRO A 420 1.51 -18.65 21.40
N GLN A 421 1.10 -19.70 22.10
CA GLN A 421 1.52 -21.09 21.82
C GLN A 421 0.44 -21.89 21.06
N THR A 422 -0.65 -21.24 20.66
CA THR A 422 -1.78 -21.88 19.94
C THR A 422 -2.16 -21.05 18.72
N ALA A 423 -2.66 -21.73 17.69
CA ALA A 423 -3.13 -21.06 16.47
C ALA A 423 -4.21 -20.00 16.76
N TRP A 424 -5.16 -20.32 17.65
CA TRP A 424 -6.16 -19.35 18.09
C TRP A 424 -5.56 -18.18 18.87
N GLY A 425 -4.50 -18.41 19.63
CA GLY A 425 -3.77 -17.32 20.29
C GLY A 425 -3.13 -16.36 19.29
N ILE A 426 -2.58 -16.87 18.19
CA ILE A 426 -2.03 -16.04 17.09
C ILE A 426 -3.15 -15.28 16.38
N LEU A 427 -4.25 -15.94 16.01
CA LEU A 427 -5.39 -15.30 15.33
C LEU A 427 -6.09 -14.22 16.16
N ASN A 428 -5.98 -14.31 17.49
CA ASN A 428 -6.54 -13.31 18.43
C ASN A 428 -5.54 -12.21 18.81
N LEU A 429 -4.36 -12.16 18.19
CA LEU A 429 -3.43 -11.06 18.40
C LEU A 429 -4.06 -9.76 17.91
N GLY A 430 -4.02 -8.75 18.77
CA GLY A 430 -4.46 -7.40 18.45
C GLY A 430 -3.83 -6.40 19.41
N LEU A 431 -3.67 -5.16 18.94
CA LEU A 431 -3.15 -4.06 19.72
C LEU A 431 -4.31 -3.15 20.13
N VAL A 432 -4.97 -3.46 21.24
CA VAL A 432 -5.90 -2.54 21.90
C VAL A 432 -5.51 -2.44 23.36
N ARG A 433 -4.62 -1.49 23.68
CA ARG A 433 -4.46 -1.05 25.08
C ARG A 433 -5.55 -0.02 25.36
N PRO A 434 -6.44 -0.23 26.34
CA PRO A 434 -7.27 0.87 26.85
C PRO A 434 -6.32 1.97 27.32
N SER A 435 -6.54 3.20 26.86
CA SER A 435 -5.75 4.35 27.31
C SER A 435 -5.85 4.46 28.84
N SER A 436 -4.71 4.37 29.53
CA SER A 436 -4.61 4.41 30.99
C SER A 436 -4.87 5.80 31.60
N ASN A 437 -5.59 6.67 30.90
CA ASN A 437 -5.92 8.05 31.32
C ASN A 437 -7.41 8.39 31.24
N SER A 438 -8.31 7.40 31.21
CA SER A 438 -9.74 7.64 31.44
C SER A 438 -10.17 7.08 32.80
N SER A 439 -9.78 7.76 33.88
CA SER A 439 -10.46 7.69 35.17
C SER A 439 -11.82 8.40 35.09
N SER A 440 -12.67 7.96 34.17
CA SER A 440 -14.11 8.19 34.24
C SER A 440 -14.74 6.87 34.61
N SER A 441 -15.23 6.77 35.83
CA SER A 441 -16.13 5.70 36.27
C SER A 441 -17.29 5.59 35.28
N PHE A 442 -17.22 4.62 34.37
CA PHE A 442 -18.35 4.27 33.53
C PHE A 442 -19.32 3.52 34.44
N SER A 443 -20.31 4.25 34.95
CA SER A 443 -21.45 3.67 35.65
C SER A 443 -22.14 2.65 34.74
N LEU A 444 -22.51 1.53 35.35
CA LEU A 444 -23.28 0.40 34.81
C LEU A 444 -23.96 0.65 33.45
N GLN A 445 -23.55 -0.16 32.48
CA GLN A 445 -24.19 -0.32 31.18
C GLN A 445 -25.72 -0.51 31.31
N PRO A 446 -26.51 -0.06 30.31
CA PRO A 446 -27.92 -0.42 30.20
C PRO A 446 -28.07 -1.94 30.27
N SER A 447 -29.14 -2.43 30.91
CA SER A 447 -29.46 -3.86 30.89
C SER A 447 -29.42 -4.41 29.47
N SER A 448 -29.00 -5.66 29.27
CA SER A 448 -28.82 -6.29 27.94
C SER A 448 -30.05 -6.17 27.04
N THR A 449 -31.23 -5.97 27.63
CA THR A 449 -32.51 -5.74 26.98
C THR A 449 -32.62 -4.36 26.33
N GLU A 450 -32.02 -3.33 26.93
CA GLU A 450 -32.04 -1.94 26.45
C GLU A 450 -31.04 -1.74 25.30
N TYR A 451 -29.87 -2.37 25.37
CA TYR A 451 -28.91 -2.40 24.26
C TYR A 451 -29.47 -3.11 23.02
N LEU A 452 -30.12 -4.26 23.20
CA LEU A 452 -30.81 -4.99 22.11
C LEU A 452 -31.96 -4.18 21.52
N LYS A 453 -32.69 -3.42 22.33
CA LYS A 453 -33.78 -2.56 21.87
C LYS A 453 -33.25 -1.39 21.04
N THR A 454 -32.18 -0.74 21.48
CA THR A 454 -31.50 0.33 20.72
C THR A 454 -30.95 -0.20 19.39
N LEU A 455 -30.36 -1.41 19.37
CA LEU A 455 -29.86 -2.02 18.15
C LEU A 455 -30.99 -2.34 17.15
N LEU A 456 -32.13 -2.84 17.65
CA LEU A 456 -33.32 -3.15 16.84
C LEU A 456 -34.06 -1.89 16.37
N ASP A 457 -34.06 -0.82 17.16
CA ASP A 457 -34.64 0.46 16.78
C ASP A 457 -33.77 1.16 15.71
N SER A 458 -32.44 1.08 15.82
CA SER A 458 -31.51 1.59 14.80
C SER A 458 -31.51 0.77 13.51
N ALA A 459 -31.80 -0.52 13.57
CA ALA A 459 -31.96 -1.39 12.39
C ALA A 459 -33.36 -1.28 11.73
N ARG A 460 -34.32 -0.61 12.38
CA ARG A 460 -35.72 -0.54 11.93
C ARG A 460 -35.92 0.13 10.55
N PRO A 461 -35.17 1.19 10.17
CA PRO A 461 -35.28 1.78 8.82
C PRO A 461 -34.82 0.84 7.70
N PHE A 462 -33.75 0.06 7.93
CA PHE A 462 -33.24 -0.96 6.99
C PHE A 462 -34.24 -2.08 6.72
N LEU A 463 -35.13 -2.37 7.66
CA LEU A 463 -36.13 -3.42 7.56
C LEU A 463 -37.42 -2.98 6.86
N ARG A 464 -37.61 -1.67 6.63
CA ARG A 464 -38.83 -1.09 6.04
C ARG A 464 -38.68 -0.54 4.61
N ASP A 465 -37.49 -0.61 4.02
CA ASP A 465 -37.22 -0.06 2.68
C ASP A 465 -37.56 1.46 2.59
N GLU A 466 -37.34 2.22 3.68
CA GLU A 466 -37.72 3.64 3.81
C GLU A 466 -36.55 4.63 3.58
N LEU A 467 -35.43 4.23 2.96
CA LEU A 467 -34.31 5.15 2.66
C LEU A 467 -34.16 5.43 1.15
N GLU A 468 -34.18 6.73 0.83
CA GLU A 468 -33.62 7.31 -0.39
C GLU A 468 -32.09 7.06 -0.47
N PRO A 469 -31.48 7.09 -1.66
CA PRO A 469 -30.14 6.56 -1.86
C PRO A 469 -29.05 7.49 -1.28
N VAL A 470 -28.11 6.84 -0.57
CA VAL A 470 -26.77 7.30 -0.15
C VAL A 470 -26.66 8.08 1.16
N ASP A 471 -26.09 7.44 2.19
CA ASP A 471 -25.38 8.10 3.31
C ASP A 471 -24.02 7.40 3.51
N GLU A 472 -22.94 8.18 3.50
CA GLU A 472 -21.52 7.80 3.43
C GLU A 472 -20.93 7.22 4.73
N ARG A 473 -21.75 6.68 5.64
CA ARG A 473 -21.29 6.18 6.96
C ARG A 473 -21.51 4.69 7.20
N LEU A 474 -21.68 3.92 6.13
CA LEU A 474 -22.21 2.56 6.17
C LEU A 474 -21.23 1.35 6.19
N PRO A 475 -19.97 1.39 6.67
CA PRO A 475 -19.20 0.15 6.91
C PRO A 475 -19.38 -0.49 8.29
N SER A 476 -20.08 0.14 9.25
CA SER A 476 -19.97 -0.28 10.67
C SER A 476 -20.99 -1.33 11.16
N LEU A 477 -21.91 -1.83 10.31
CA LEU A 477 -23.07 -2.58 10.80
C LEU A 477 -23.01 -4.13 10.68
N VAL A 478 -21.86 -4.73 10.34
CA VAL A 478 -21.75 -6.20 10.19
C VAL A 478 -20.95 -6.90 11.32
N VAL A 479 -20.40 -6.17 12.30
CA VAL A 479 -19.37 -6.74 13.20
C VAL A 479 -19.89 -7.41 14.49
N VAL A 480 -21.16 -7.35 14.88
CA VAL A 480 -21.54 -7.70 16.28
C VAL A 480 -21.92 -9.17 16.54
N LEU A 481 -21.90 -10.08 15.55
CA LEU A 481 -22.21 -11.50 15.84
C LEU A 481 -21.02 -12.35 16.30
N HIS A 482 -19.79 -11.83 16.24
CA HIS A 482 -18.64 -12.60 16.72
C HIS A 482 -18.49 -12.58 18.26
N SER A 483 -19.11 -11.61 18.93
CA SER A 483 -18.90 -11.35 20.36
C SER A 483 -19.85 -12.11 21.29
N ILE A 484 -20.82 -12.87 20.77
CA ILE A 484 -21.67 -13.78 21.57
C ILE A 484 -21.28 -15.21 21.25
N GLY A 485 -20.19 -15.65 21.88
CA GLY A 485 -19.76 -17.04 22.10
C GLY A 485 -20.25 -18.12 21.15
N THR A 486 -19.51 -18.36 20.07
CA THR A 486 -19.30 -19.73 19.58
C THR A 486 -18.08 -20.31 20.31
N GLY A 487 -18.24 -20.54 21.61
CA GLY A 487 -17.33 -21.39 22.37
C GLY A 487 -17.57 -22.83 21.97
N GLU A 488 -16.51 -23.51 21.55
CA GLU A 488 -16.37 -24.97 21.45
C GLU A 488 -17.46 -25.75 20.70
N CYS A 489 -17.27 -25.89 19.39
CA CYS A 489 -17.71 -27.10 18.68
C CYS A 489 -16.57 -27.57 17.77
N ASN A 490 -15.82 -28.56 18.26
CA ASN A 490 -14.86 -29.32 17.47
C ASN A 490 -15.61 -30.11 16.38
N LEU A 491 -15.77 -29.53 15.20
CA LEU A 491 -16.14 -30.28 14.00
C LEU A 491 -15.24 -29.82 12.85
N LYS A 492 -14.41 -30.75 12.38
CA LYS A 492 -13.61 -30.58 11.16
C LYS A 492 -14.59 -30.33 10.00
N HIS A 493 -14.54 -29.12 9.45
CA HIS A 493 -15.27 -28.62 8.27
C HIS A 493 -16.65 -27.97 8.54
N GLY A 494 -16.69 -26.64 8.48
CA GLY A 494 -17.90 -25.81 8.41
C GLY A 494 -18.37 -25.22 9.73
N THR A 495 -19.05 -24.06 9.67
CA THR A 495 -19.78 -23.51 10.83
C THR A 495 -20.93 -24.45 11.23
N PHE A 496 -21.48 -24.30 12.43
CA PHE A 496 -22.66 -25.05 12.87
C PHE A 496 -23.86 -24.90 11.91
N LEU A 497 -23.98 -23.74 11.24
CA LEU A 497 -24.97 -23.52 10.19
C LEU A 497 -24.65 -24.29 8.90
N ASP A 498 -23.38 -24.35 8.51
CA ASP A 498 -22.96 -25.07 7.29
C ASP A 498 -23.20 -26.57 7.39
N HIS A 499 -23.03 -27.16 8.57
CA HIS A 499 -23.32 -28.59 8.78
C HIS A 499 -24.83 -28.89 8.76
N LEU A 500 -25.67 -27.93 9.19
CA LEU A 500 -27.13 -28.03 9.08
C LEU A 500 -27.62 -27.93 7.62
N ILE A 501 -26.89 -27.22 6.77
CA ILE A 501 -27.23 -26.97 5.36
C ILE A 501 -26.64 -28.05 4.44
N ASN A 502 -25.41 -28.51 4.68
CA ASN A 502 -24.70 -29.42 3.76
C ASN A 502 -25.07 -30.91 3.93
N VAL A 503 -25.45 -31.36 5.13
CA VAL A 503 -25.88 -32.76 5.35
C VAL A 503 -27.15 -33.12 4.55
N ASP A 504 -27.94 -32.13 4.11
CA ASP A 504 -29.22 -32.36 3.40
C ASP A 504 -29.22 -31.96 1.91
N LYS A 505 -28.10 -31.45 1.37
CA LYS A 505 -27.93 -31.35 -0.09
C LYS A 505 -27.74 -32.74 -0.74
N GLU A 506 -27.11 -33.67 -0.05
CA GLU A 506 -26.91 -35.05 -0.55
C GLU A 506 -28.18 -35.93 -0.50
N LYS A 507 -29.25 -35.50 0.21
CA LYS A 507 -30.48 -36.30 0.39
C LYS A 507 -31.72 -35.76 -0.30
N GLY A 508 -31.62 -34.66 -1.05
CA GLY A 508 -32.73 -34.15 -1.87
C GLY A 508 -33.97 -33.71 -1.07
N LEU A 509 -33.82 -33.36 0.21
CA LEU A 509 -34.94 -33.01 1.11
C LEU A 509 -35.06 -31.50 1.31
N PHE A 510 -35.28 -30.75 0.23
CA PHE A 510 -35.75 -29.35 0.29
C PHE A 510 -37.17 -29.20 -0.27
N ALA A 511 -38.01 -30.23 -0.08
CA ALA A 511 -39.40 -30.19 -0.53
C ALA A 511 -40.41 -29.71 0.54
N GLU A 512 -40.10 -29.71 1.83
CA GLU A 512 -41.09 -29.35 2.85
C GLU A 512 -40.53 -28.45 3.97
N GLU A 513 -41.27 -27.38 4.24
CA GLU A 513 -41.01 -26.26 5.17
C GLU A 513 -40.80 -26.68 6.65
N GLU A 514 -40.85 -27.98 6.94
CA GLU A 514 -41.02 -28.56 8.27
C GLU A 514 -39.78 -29.29 8.82
N GLY A 515 -38.88 -29.75 7.94
CA GLY A 515 -37.69 -30.54 8.31
C GLY A 515 -36.67 -29.79 9.17
N TRP A 516 -36.22 -28.62 8.71
CA TRP A 516 -35.27 -27.80 9.47
C TRP A 516 -35.87 -27.29 10.78
N ARG A 517 -37.17 -26.95 10.80
CA ARG A 517 -37.86 -26.49 12.01
C ARG A 517 -37.95 -27.60 13.07
N LYS A 518 -38.10 -28.86 12.64
CA LYS A 518 -38.11 -30.03 13.53
C LYS A 518 -36.71 -30.30 14.11
N LYS A 519 -35.66 -30.16 13.31
CA LYS A 519 -34.25 -30.28 13.76
C LYS A 519 -33.83 -29.13 14.69
N LEU A 520 -34.32 -27.91 14.44
CA LEU A 520 -34.14 -26.77 15.35
C LEU A 520 -34.91 -26.93 16.67
N ARG A 521 -36.08 -27.59 16.66
CA ARG A 521 -36.79 -27.97 17.91
C ARG A 521 -36.01 -28.98 18.74
N SER A 522 -35.32 -29.92 18.09
CA SER A 522 -34.55 -30.95 18.79
C SER A 522 -33.21 -30.44 19.32
N LEU A 523 -32.62 -29.44 18.67
CA LEU A 523 -31.34 -28.85 19.06
C LEU A 523 -31.48 -27.73 20.10
N VAL A 524 -32.58 -26.96 20.07
CA VAL A 524 -32.81 -25.84 20.98
C VAL A 524 -34.15 -26.04 21.71
N PRO A 525 -34.13 -26.36 23.02
CA PRO A 525 -35.34 -26.49 23.83
C PRO A 525 -36.18 -25.21 23.79
N ALA A 526 -37.48 -25.32 24.09
CA ALA A 526 -38.39 -24.17 24.13
C ALA A 526 -37.91 -23.06 25.10
N ASN A 527 -37.14 -23.46 26.11
CA ASN A 527 -36.65 -22.62 27.20
C ASN A 527 -35.30 -21.94 26.85
N GLY A 528 -34.75 -22.20 25.66
CA GLY A 528 -33.42 -21.75 25.25
C GLY A 528 -32.30 -22.71 25.68
N ILE A 529 -31.08 -22.38 25.27
CA ILE A 529 -29.84 -23.06 25.70
C ILE A 529 -29.10 -22.11 26.63
N VAL A 530 -28.65 -22.63 27.78
CA VAL A 530 -27.79 -21.88 28.69
C VAL A 530 -26.35 -22.01 28.21
N VAL A 531 -25.72 -20.88 27.89
CA VAL A 531 -24.29 -20.80 27.57
C VAL A 531 -23.60 -19.93 28.60
N LYS A 532 -22.33 -20.23 28.90
CA LYS A 532 -21.55 -19.42 29.83
C LYS A 532 -21.00 -18.19 29.12
N HIS A 533 -21.19 -17.02 29.69
CA HIS A 533 -20.58 -15.79 29.20
C HIS A 533 -19.06 -15.87 29.37
N ILE A 534 -18.31 -15.74 28.26
CA ILE A 534 -16.88 -16.05 28.20
C ILE A 534 -16.04 -15.21 29.17
N LYS A 535 -16.46 -13.98 29.49
CA LYS A 535 -15.72 -13.09 30.40
C LYS A 535 -16.21 -13.08 31.84
N THR A 536 -17.50 -13.34 32.08
CA THR A 536 -18.09 -13.22 33.44
C THR A 536 -18.46 -14.57 34.04
N GLY A 537 -18.48 -15.65 33.25
CA GLY A 537 -18.90 -16.99 33.69
C GLY A 537 -20.39 -17.09 34.00
N GLU A 538 -21.16 -16.04 33.73
CA GLU A 538 -22.60 -16.00 34.00
C GLU A 538 -23.37 -16.84 32.99
N ASP A 539 -24.48 -17.41 33.45
CA ASP A 539 -25.39 -18.16 32.58
C ASP A 539 -26.19 -17.21 31.70
N VAL A 540 -26.02 -17.35 30.39
CA VAL A 540 -26.76 -16.61 29.36
C VAL A 540 -27.72 -17.56 28.67
N VAL A 541 -29.00 -17.25 28.71
CA VAL A 541 -30.03 -18.07 28.06
C VAL A 541 -30.25 -17.61 26.62
N VAL A 542 -29.82 -18.41 25.66
CA VAL A 542 -30.04 -18.17 24.22
C VAL A 542 -31.41 -18.73 23.84
N LEU A 543 -32.38 -17.83 23.66
CA LEU A 543 -33.76 -18.21 23.33
C LEU A 543 -33.95 -18.58 21.86
N ARG A 544 -34.82 -19.56 21.63
CA ARG A 544 -35.17 -20.11 20.31
C ARG A 544 -35.69 -19.09 19.29
N ARG A 545 -36.29 -17.97 19.74
CA ARG A 545 -36.77 -16.89 18.86
C ARG A 545 -35.63 -16.13 18.18
N LEU A 546 -34.48 -15.98 18.84
CA LEU A 546 -33.33 -15.26 18.29
C LEU A 546 -32.77 -15.99 17.06
N VAL A 547 -32.71 -17.33 17.11
CA VAL A 547 -32.23 -18.17 16.00
C VAL A 547 -33.17 -18.14 14.79
N SER A 548 -34.47 -17.98 15.00
CA SER A 548 -35.46 -17.86 13.91
C SER A 548 -35.40 -16.52 13.17
N PHE A 549 -34.77 -15.50 13.78
CA PHE A 549 -34.61 -14.16 13.21
C PHE A 549 -33.47 -14.09 12.17
N ILE A 550 -32.52 -15.03 12.23
CA ILE A 550 -31.33 -15.12 11.36
C ILE A 550 -31.67 -15.80 10.01
N CYS A 551 -32.82 -16.47 9.90
CA CYS A 551 -33.25 -17.13 8.66
C CYS A 551 -34.24 -16.23 7.89
N PRO A 552 -33.88 -15.69 6.71
CA PRO A 552 -34.69 -14.67 6.05
C PRO A 552 -36.03 -15.25 5.58
N LYS A 553 -37.12 -14.84 6.23
CA LYS A 553 -38.51 -15.15 5.82
C LYS A 553 -38.91 -14.51 4.48
N ARG A 554 -38.13 -13.58 3.94
CA ARG A 554 -38.55 -12.67 2.86
C ARG A 554 -38.43 -13.28 1.45
N ASP A 555 -37.53 -14.25 1.21
CA ASP A 555 -37.36 -14.83 -0.14
C ASP A 555 -38.36 -15.95 -0.51
N SER A 556 -38.95 -16.61 0.49
CA SER A 556 -39.90 -17.71 0.26
C SER A 556 -41.19 -17.26 -0.43
N LYS A 557 -41.71 -16.07 -0.11
CA LYS A 557 -42.98 -15.58 -0.68
C LYS A 557 -42.83 -15.16 -2.15
N ARG A 558 -41.76 -14.43 -2.48
CA ARG A 558 -41.50 -13.92 -3.84
C ARG A 558 -41.14 -15.04 -4.82
N LEU A 559 -40.42 -16.06 -4.33
CA LEU A 559 -40.08 -17.26 -5.10
C LEU A 559 -41.32 -18.15 -5.35
N LYS A 560 -42.17 -18.34 -4.32
CA LYS A 560 -43.44 -19.09 -4.43
C LYS A 560 -44.41 -18.44 -5.43
N GLU A 561 -44.45 -17.11 -5.51
CA GLU A 561 -45.35 -16.41 -6.44
C GLU A 561 -44.86 -16.45 -7.90
N ARG A 562 -43.54 -16.44 -8.14
CA ARG A 562 -42.97 -16.59 -9.49
C ARG A 562 -43.10 -18.01 -10.04
N LEU A 563 -42.92 -19.02 -9.18
CA LEU A 563 -43.14 -20.44 -9.53
C LEU A 563 -44.62 -20.73 -9.82
N ARG A 564 -45.56 -20.08 -9.11
CA ARG A 564 -47.00 -20.23 -9.36
C ARG A 564 -47.48 -19.60 -10.67
N LYS A 565 -46.71 -18.64 -11.21
CA LYS A 565 -46.99 -17.92 -12.46
C LYS A 565 -46.23 -18.49 -13.67
N GLY A 566 -45.45 -19.56 -13.49
CA GLY A 566 -44.75 -20.24 -14.59
C GLY A 566 -43.69 -19.39 -15.29
N LEU A 567 -43.14 -18.37 -14.61
CA LEU A 567 -42.12 -17.50 -15.19
C LEU A 567 -40.72 -18.13 -15.08
N PRO A 568 -39.89 -18.13 -16.14
CA PRO A 568 -38.53 -18.64 -16.07
C PRO A 568 -37.66 -17.81 -15.12
N LEU A 569 -36.71 -18.48 -14.46
CA LEU A 569 -35.66 -17.90 -13.64
C LEU A 569 -34.50 -17.52 -14.57
N SER A 570 -34.54 -16.34 -15.19
CA SER A 570 -33.34 -15.75 -15.80
C SER A 570 -32.69 -14.76 -14.84
N CYS A 571 -31.38 -14.90 -14.68
CA CYS A 571 -30.50 -13.84 -14.23
C CYS A 571 -30.01 -13.09 -15.47
N SER A 572 -30.63 -11.96 -15.79
CA SER A 572 -29.97 -10.84 -16.47
C SER A 572 -30.90 -9.64 -16.47
N GLY A 573 -30.35 -8.47 -16.13
CA GLY A 573 -30.96 -7.19 -16.46
C GLY A 573 -31.01 -7.05 -17.97
N GLU A 574 -32.16 -6.61 -18.48
CA GLU A 574 -32.30 -6.17 -19.85
C GLU A 574 -31.71 -4.77 -19.99
N SER A 575 -30.89 -4.59 -21.02
CA SER A 575 -31.00 -3.42 -21.90
C SER A 575 -30.88 -3.90 -23.35
N LEU A 576 -32.04 -3.90 -24.01
CA LEU A 576 -32.36 -3.76 -25.44
C LEU A 576 -31.22 -3.76 -26.47
N GLY A 577 -31.38 -4.57 -27.53
CA GLY A 577 -30.76 -4.30 -28.84
C GLY A 577 -30.69 -5.49 -29.81
N HIS A 578 -31.66 -5.55 -30.72
CA HIS A 578 -31.68 -6.22 -32.04
C HIS A 578 -31.93 -7.73 -32.20
N GLU A 579 -33.01 -7.99 -32.95
CA GLU A 579 -33.46 -9.22 -33.60
C GLU A 579 -32.40 -9.75 -34.61
N ASP A 580 -32.20 -11.07 -34.70
CA ASP A 580 -32.80 -11.88 -35.76
C ASP A 580 -32.42 -13.38 -35.72
N GLU A 581 -33.39 -14.20 -36.14
CA GLU A 581 -33.29 -15.48 -36.86
C GLU A 581 -32.77 -16.80 -36.22
N LEU A 582 -33.74 -17.74 -36.16
CA LEU A 582 -33.70 -19.12 -36.66
C LEU A 582 -32.88 -20.22 -35.95
N GLY A 583 -33.60 -21.26 -35.48
CA GLY A 583 -33.12 -22.64 -35.68
C GLY A 583 -33.34 -23.67 -34.57
N ARG A 584 -34.56 -24.19 -34.46
CA ARG A 584 -34.98 -25.61 -34.24
C ARG A 584 -34.13 -26.61 -33.41
N MET A 585 -34.88 -27.35 -32.59
CA MET A 585 -34.79 -28.80 -32.25
C MET A 585 -33.64 -29.20 -31.29
N ASP A 586 -33.79 -30.16 -30.37
CA ASP A 586 -34.88 -31.05 -30.00
C ASP A 586 -34.59 -31.60 -28.60
N CYS A 587 -35.65 -31.94 -27.87
CA CYS A 587 -35.56 -32.72 -26.64
C CYS A 587 -35.12 -34.16 -26.94
N LEU A 588 -34.26 -34.74 -26.10
CA LEU A 588 -34.39 -36.15 -25.64
C LEU A 588 -33.31 -36.45 -24.60
N GLY A 589 -33.76 -36.65 -23.36
CA GLY A 589 -32.92 -37.19 -22.30
C GLY A 589 -32.57 -38.65 -22.53
N LYS A 590 -31.44 -39.07 -21.95
CA LYS A 590 -31.20 -40.44 -21.48
C LYS A 590 -30.07 -40.43 -20.45
N ASN A 591 -30.39 -40.99 -19.29
CA ASN A 591 -29.45 -41.42 -18.25
C ASN A 591 -28.31 -42.24 -18.85
N LEU A 592 -27.11 -42.15 -18.26
CA LEU A 592 -26.34 -43.31 -17.76
C LEU A 592 -25.07 -42.84 -17.04
N ALA A 593 -24.94 -43.27 -15.80
CA ALA A 593 -23.68 -43.38 -15.07
C ALA A 593 -22.80 -44.46 -15.71
N TYR A 594 -21.47 -44.30 -15.71
CA TYR A 594 -20.51 -45.29 -15.18
C TYR A 594 -19.04 -44.81 -15.28
N GLU A 595 -18.38 -44.98 -14.14
CA GLU A 595 -16.96 -45.22 -13.81
C GLU A 595 -15.82 -45.25 -14.87
N SER A 596 -14.73 -44.61 -14.42
CA SER A 596 -13.35 -45.15 -14.31
C SER A 596 -12.32 -45.00 -15.45
N LYS A 597 -11.18 -44.45 -15.00
CA LYS A 597 -9.78 -44.82 -15.31
C LYS A 597 -9.30 -44.80 -16.76
N GLY A 598 -8.31 -43.93 -16.98
CA GLY A 598 -6.98 -44.41 -17.39
C GLY A 598 -6.36 -43.82 -18.65
N LYS A 599 -5.18 -43.21 -18.44
CA LYS A 599 -3.98 -43.17 -19.31
C LYS A 599 -4.01 -42.39 -20.64
N VAL A 600 -3.12 -41.40 -20.66
CA VAL A 600 -1.99 -41.20 -21.61
C VAL A 600 -2.28 -41.46 -23.08
N LEU A 601 -2.12 -40.42 -23.92
CA LEU A 601 -1.25 -40.44 -25.09
C LEU A 601 -1.04 -39.02 -25.63
N ALA A 602 0.23 -38.60 -25.61
CA ALA A 602 0.72 -37.54 -26.46
C ALA A 602 0.78 -38.05 -27.91
N SER A 603 0.42 -37.20 -28.89
CA SER A 603 1.22 -36.98 -30.11
C SER A 603 0.49 -36.08 -31.11
N ASN A 604 1.26 -35.10 -31.59
CA ASN A 604 1.35 -34.64 -32.98
C ASN A 604 0.10 -34.11 -33.67
N PHE A 605 0.05 -32.79 -33.86
CA PHE A 605 -0.08 -32.24 -35.22
C PHE A 605 0.82 -31.00 -35.35
N LEU A 606 1.97 -31.21 -36.00
CA LEU A 606 2.74 -30.17 -36.66
C LEU A 606 1.99 -29.77 -37.93
N GLY A 607 1.73 -28.49 -38.09
CA GLY A 607 1.24 -27.87 -39.31
C GLY A 607 1.99 -26.57 -39.51
N ASP A 608 3.10 -26.67 -40.23
CA ASP A 608 3.96 -25.59 -40.69
C ASP A 608 3.18 -24.62 -41.59
N SER A 609 3.28 -23.31 -41.32
CA SER A 609 3.24 -22.29 -42.37
C SER A 609 3.90 -21.01 -41.86
N GLN A 610 5.19 -20.85 -42.18
CA GLN A 610 5.80 -19.54 -42.38
C GLN A 610 5.26 -18.91 -43.66
N SER A 611 4.83 -17.64 -43.61
CA SER A 611 5.37 -16.58 -44.48
C SER A 611 4.63 -15.24 -44.31
N GLU A 612 5.45 -14.19 -44.17
CA GLU A 612 5.32 -12.83 -44.74
C GLU A 612 4.06 -11.97 -44.52
N LEU A 613 4.26 -10.78 -43.93
CA LEU A 613 3.89 -9.43 -44.43
C LEU A 613 4.06 -8.41 -43.28
N ARG A 614 5.21 -7.72 -43.15
CA ARG A 614 5.49 -6.34 -43.64
C ARG A 614 4.33 -5.33 -43.50
N ARG A 615 4.59 -4.31 -42.66
CA ARG A 615 4.30 -2.86 -42.76
C ARG A 615 2.93 -2.45 -43.33
N VAL A 616 2.14 -1.73 -42.52
CA VAL A 616 1.59 -0.40 -42.86
C VAL A 616 1.52 0.43 -41.56
N GLU A 617 2.15 1.61 -41.65
CA GLU A 617 2.04 2.89 -40.90
C GLU A 617 1.44 2.94 -39.48
#